data_AF-A0A125SUH8-F1
#
_entry.id   AF-A0A125SUH8-F1
#
_cell.length_a   1.000
_cell.length_b   1.000
_cell.length_c   1.000
_cell.angle_alpha   90.00
_cell.angle_beta   90.00
_cell.angle_gamma   90.00
#
_symmetry.space_group_name_H-M   'P 1'
#
loop_
_entity.id
_entity.type
_entity.pdbx_description
1 polymer ?
#
loop_
_entity_poly.entity_id
_entity_poly.type
_entity_poly.pdbx_seq_one_letter_code
_entity_poly.pdbx_strand_id
1 'polypeptide(L)'
;GIGKEVVATALHRWSKKRAKGNFVALNCGALPETVIESELFGHEPGAFTGAQKKRVGRIEHSSGGTLFLDEIESMPLAVQVKMLRVLEMREVSPLGSNEERPVDIRVVAAAKVDLGDPAERGAFREDLYYRLNVVTLSIPPLRERRADIPLLFSHFVTKAANRFNMPVPQIGAGVSRRLNDHDWPGNVRELGHFAERVVLGLETELAATSVLQSEIPASGTLPERM
;
A
#
# COMPACT_ATOMS: atom_id res chain seq x y z
N GLY A 1 -2.70 -4.65 6.43
CA GLY A 1 -2.77 -3.20 6.17
C GLY A 1 -2.34 -2.40 7.37
N ILE A 2 -1.06 -2.50 7.75
CA ILE A 2 -0.51 -1.81 8.94
C ILE A 2 0.01 -0.39 8.64
N GLY A 3 0.01 0.01 7.36
CA GLY A 3 0.47 1.32 6.90
C GLY A 3 1.90 1.36 6.34
N LYS A 4 2.43 0.24 5.82
CA LYS A 4 3.81 0.18 5.29
C LYS A 4 4.09 1.23 4.21
N GLU A 5 3.15 1.44 3.29
CA GLU A 5 3.25 2.47 2.25
C GLU A 5 3.29 3.89 2.81
N VAL A 6 2.52 4.17 3.87
CA VAL A 6 2.54 5.48 4.57
C VAL A 6 3.91 5.72 5.19
N VAL A 7 4.49 4.68 5.81
CA VAL A 7 5.84 4.76 6.38
C VAL A 7 6.88 4.97 5.27
N ALA A 8 6.82 4.22 4.16
CA ALA A 8 7.73 4.40 3.03
C ALA A 8 7.63 5.81 2.43
N THR A 9 6.41 6.34 2.29
CA THR A 9 6.16 7.70 1.83
C THR A 9 6.73 8.74 2.80
N ALA A 10 6.57 8.54 4.11
CA ALA A 10 7.16 9.41 5.13
C ALA A 10 8.69 9.40 5.07
N LEU A 11 9.32 8.22 4.96
CA LEU A 11 10.77 8.07 4.82
C LEU A 11 11.30 8.78 3.57
N HIS A 12 10.55 8.73 2.46
CA HIS A 12 10.88 9.47 1.25
C HIS A 12 10.79 10.99 1.48
N ARG A 13 9.67 11.48 2.02
CA ARG A 13 9.43 12.92 2.25
C ARG A 13 10.41 13.54 3.25
N TRP A 14 10.83 12.79 4.27
CA TRP A 14 11.82 13.25 5.25
C TRP A 14 13.27 13.15 4.75
N SER A 15 13.49 12.55 3.58
CA SER A 15 14.82 12.46 2.99
C SER A 15 15.30 13.81 2.45
N LYS A 16 16.32 14.41 3.07
CA LYS A 16 16.93 15.67 2.61
C LYS A 16 17.37 15.63 1.14
N LYS A 17 17.93 14.50 0.68
CA LYS A 17 18.45 14.34 -0.70
C LYS A 17 17.37 13.90 -1.69
N ARG A 18 16.44 13.03 -1.27
CA ARG A 18 15.54 12.31 -2.19
C ARG A 18 14.13 12.86 -2.28
N ALA A 19 13.70 13.72 -1.36
CA ALA A 19 12.30 14.17 -1.27
C ALA A 19 11.80 14.94 -2.51
N LYS A 20 12.71 15.47 -3.35
CA LYS A 20 12.38 16.14 -4.62
C LYS A 20 12.32 15.18 -5.81
N GLY A 21 12.86 13.97 -5.67
CA GLY A 21 12.85 12.94 -6.71
C GLY A 21 11.55 12.13 -6.69
N ASN A 22 11.41 11.20 -7.63
CA ASN A 22 10.20 10.40 -7.74
C ASN A 22 10.09 9.38 -6.59
N PHE A 23 8.92 9.30 -5.97
CA PHE A 23 8.53 8.15 -5.16
C PHE A 23 7.76 7.17 -6.05
N VAL A 24 8.35 6.02 -6.33
CA VAL A 24 7.77 5.02 -7.22
C VAL A 24 7.45 3.78 -6.39
N ALA A 25 6.16 3.49 -6.23
CA ALA A 25 5.68 2.31 -5.53
C ALA A 25 5.32 1.20 -6.53
N LEU A 26 5.67 -0.04 -6.17
CA LEU A 26 5.28 -1.25 -6.88
C LEU A 26 4.90 -2.32 -5.85
N ASN A 27 3.72 -2.94 -6.03
CA ASN A 27 3.36 -4.15 -5.31
C ASN A 27 3.78 -5.37 -6.14
N CYS A 28 4.67 -6.19 -5.60
CA CYS A 28 5.24 -7.34 -6.29
C CYS A 28 4.28 -8.54 -6.40
N GLY A 29 3.26 -8.62 -5.54
CA GLY A 29 2.22 -9.66 -5.58
C GLY A 29 1.05 -9.36 -6.52
N ALA A 30 0.92 -8.13 -7.02
CA ALA A 30 -0.24 -7.69 -7.80
C ALA A 30 -0.15 -8.00 -9.32
N LEU A 31 1.02 -8.41 -9.82
CA LEU A 31 1.28 -8.56 -11.25
C LEU A 31 1.79 -9.97 -11.61
N PRO A 32 1.41 -10.50 -12.79
CA PRO A 32 2.03 -11.71 -13.32
C PRO A 32 3.55 -11.54 -13.55
N GLU A 33 4.30 -12.65 -13.51
CA GLU A 33 5.76 -12.67 -13.58
C GLU A 33 6.35 -11.91 -14.79
N THR A 34 5.80 -12.11 -15.98
CA THR A 34 6.28 -11.43 -17.20
C THR A 34 5.99 -9.92 -17.18
N VAL A 35 4.91 -9.52 -16.50
CA VAL A 35 4.49 -8.12 -16.41
C VAL A 35 5.33 -7.39 -15.37
N ILE A 36 5.58 -7.98 -14.19
CA ILE A 36 6.39 -7.36 -13.15
C ILE A 36 7.83 -7.10 -13.63
N GLU A 37 8.40 -8.02 -14.39
CA GLU A 37 9.74 -7.85 -14.94
C GLU A 37 9.79 -6.64 -15.89
N SER A 38 8.85 -6.58 -16.83
CA SER A 38 8.74 -5.48 -17.80
C SER A 38 8.41 -4.13 -17.13
N GLU A 39 7.60 -4.11 -16.06
CA GLU A 39 7.35 -2.90 -15.27
C GLU A 39 8.59 -2.42 -14.53
N LEU A 40 9.33 -3.33 -13.86
CA LEU A 40 10.50 -2.97 -13.05
C LEU A 40 11.65 -2.45 -13.91
N PHE A 41 12.06 -3.24 -14.90
CA PHE A 41 13.26 -3.00 -15.70
C PHE A 41 12.98 -2.17 -16.95
N GLY A 42 11.72 -2.12 -17.42
CA GLY A 42 11.38 -1.54 -18.71
C GLY A 42 11.75 -2.48 -19.85
N HIS A 43 11.45 -2.06 -21.07
CA HIS A 43 11.79 -2.82 -22.27
C HIS A 43 12.01 -1.90 -23.47
N GLU A 44 12.85 -2.37 -24.40
CA GLU A 44 12.98 -1.78 -25.72
C GLU A 44 12.02 -2.48 -26.72
N PRO A 45 11.73 -1.85 -27.88
CA PRO A 45 10.93 -2.47 -28.92
C PRO A 45 11.55 -3.81 -29.36
N GLY A 46 10.72 -4.85 -29.50
CA GLY A 46 11.14 -6.19 -29.91
C GLY A 46 11.67 -7.10 -28.80
N ALA A 47 11.66 -6.65 -27.54
CA ALA A 47 12.14 -7.46 -26.40
C ALA A 47 11.35 -8.77 -26.18
N PHE A 48 10.06 -8.77 -26.47
CA PHE A 48 9.17 -9.92 -26.40
C PHE A 48 7.94 -9.71 -27.31
N THR A 49 7.15 -10.77 -27.54
CA THR A 49 5.90 -10.67 -28.31
C THR A 49 4.93 -9.66 -27.69
N GLY A 50 4.69 -8.55 -28.39
CA GLY A 50 3.85 -7.44 -27.91
C GLY A 50 4.62 -6.20 -27.47
N ALA A 51 5.95 -6.25 -27.36
CA ALA A 51 6.81 -5.11 -27.05
C ALA A 51 6.98 -4.17 -28.26
N GLN A 52 5.93 -3.46 -28.65
CA GLN A 52 5.94 -2.59 -29.84
C GLN A 52 6.53 -1.20 -29.58
N LYS A 53 6.54 -0.75 -28.32
CA LYS A 53 7.02 0.57 -27.93
C LYS A 53 8.01 0.44 -26.79
N LYS A 54 8.96 1.38 -26.73
CA LYS A 54 9.85 1.53 -25.58
C LYS A 54 9.04 1.84 -24.33
N ARG A 55 9.43 1.23 -23.20
CA ARG A 55 8.89 1.53 -21.89
C ARG A 55 10.02 1.74 -20.88
N VAL A 56 9.99 2.88 -20.20
CA VAL A 56 10.89 3.17 -19.07
C VAL A 56 10.43 2.37 -17.85
N GLY A 57 11.34 1.61 -17.25
CA GLY A 57 11.07 0.81 -16.06
C GLY A 57 10.90 1.65 -14.79
N ARG A 58 10.25 1.08 -13.77
CA ARG A 58 10.08 1.71 -12.45
C ARG A 58 11.41 2.03 -11.78
N ILE A 59 12.43 1.19 -11.97
CA ILE A 59 13.77 1.42 -11.42
C ILE A 59 14.37 2.70 -12.02
N GLU A 60 14.45 2.78 -13.35
CA GLU A 60 14.97 3.96 -14.06
C GLU A 60 14.17 5.22 -13.71
N HIS A 61 12.84 5.11 -13.71
CA HIS A 61 11.95 6.22 -13.36
C HIS A 61 12.10 6.71 -11.91
N SER A 62 12.55 5.86 -10.99
CA SER A 62 12.80 6.20 -9.59
C SER A 62 14.17 6.81 -9.32
N SER A 63 15.05 6.88 -10.34
CA SER A 63 16.40 7.45 -10.20
C SER A 63 16.35 8.88 -9.67
N GLY A 64 17.23 9.19 -8.72
CA GLY A 64 17.20 10.44 -7.95
C GLY A 64 16.23 10.43 -6.75
N GLY A 65 15.32 9.46 -6.67
CA GLY A 65 14.24 9.38 -5.68
C GLY A 65 14.25 8.10 -4.84
N THR A 66 13.09 7.46 -4.71
CA THR A 66 12.90 6.25 -3.88
C THR A 66 12.00 5.25 -4.59
N LEU A 67 12.47 4.00 -4.70
CA LEU A 67 11.71 2.85 -5.13
C LEU A 67 11.15 2.13 -3.90
N PHE A 68 9.84 2.01 -3.80
CA PHE A 68 9.16 1.23 -2.78
C PHE A 68 8.65 -0.09 -3.37
N LEU A 69 9.06 -1.20 -2.77
CA LEU A 69 8.68 -2.56 -3.17
C LEU A 69 7.83 -3.17 -2.06
N ASP A 70 6.52 -3.26 -2.28
CA ASP A 70 5.59 -3.89 -1.34
C ASP A 70 5.42 -5.37 -1.68
N GLU A 71 5.24 -6.20 -0.65
CA GLU A 71 5.13 -7.66 -0.76
C GLU A 71 6.32 -8.28 -1.50
N ILE A 72 7.54 -7.86 -1.15
CA ILE A 72 8.79 -8.27 -1.80
C ILE A 72 9.00 -9.80 -1.80
N GLU A 73 8.45 -10.51 -0.82
CA GLU A 73 8.45 -11.97 -0.72
C GLU A 73 7.75 -12.64 -1.91
N SER A 74 6.82 -11.94 -2.56
CA SER A 74 6.06 -12.42 -3.72
C SER A 74 6.82 -12.20 -5.04
N MET A 75 8.00 -11.58 -5.01
CA MET A 75 8.79 -11.33 -6.21
C MET A 75 9.28 -12.65 -6.85
N PRO A 76 9.08 -12.87 -8.16
CA PRO A 76 9.55 -14.07 -8.84
C PRO A 76 11.08 -14.23 -8.77
N LEU A 77 11.56 -15.47 -8.68
CA LEU A 77 13.00 -15.79 -8.54
C LEU A 77 13.87 -15.14 -9.62
N ALA A 78 13.44 -15.16 -10.88
CA ALA A 78 14.18 -14.55 -11.98
C ALA A 78 14.34 -13.03 -11.81
N VAL A 79 13.29 -12.37 -11.31
CA VAL A 79 13.28 -10.93 -11.00
C VAL A 79 14.18 -10.62 -9.80
N GLN A 80 14.19 -11.47 -8.77
CA GLN A 80 15.07 -11.32 -7.61
C GLN A 80 16.55 -11.30 -8.01
N VAL A 81 16.98 -12.17 -8.94
CA VAL A 81 18.36 -12.21 -9.46
C VAL A 81 18.75 -10.87 -10.09
N LYS A 82 17.88 -10.34 -10.95
CA LYS A 82 18.13 -9.05 -11.63
C LYS A 82 18.09 -7.89 -10.64
N MET A 83 17.17 -7.92 -9.67
CA MET A 83 17.08 -6.90 -8.63
C MET A 83 18.34 -6.84 -7.76
N LEU A 84 18.90 -7.99 -7.39
CA LEU A 84 20.18 -8.04 -6.66
C LEU A 84 21.28 -7.33 -7.44
N ARG A 85 21.43 -7.62 -8.74
CA ARG A 85 22.40 -6.95 -9.60
C ARG A 85 22.20 -5.43 -9.63
N VAL A 86 20.96 -4.95 -9.72
CA VAL A 86 20.67 -3.51 -9.66
C VAL A 86 21.12 -2.89 -8.33
N LEU A 87 20.91 -3.58 -7.20
CA LEU A 87 21.31 -3.11 -5.87
C LEU A 87 22.83 -3.08 -5.68
N GLU A 88 23.55 -3.98 -6.33
CA GLU A 88 25.01 -4.10 -6.27
C GLU A 88 25.69 -3.12 -7.22
N MET A 89 25.34 -3.18 -8.51
CA MET A 89 26.00 -2.44 -9.59
C MET A 89 25.50 -1.00 -9.73
N ARG A 90 24.30 -0.70 -9.18
CA ARG A 90 23.65 0.61 -9.37
C ARG A 90 23.36 0.95 -10.82
N GLU A 91 23.06 -0.08 -11.61
CA GLU A 91 22.74 0.01 -13.02
C GLU A 91 21.52 -0.85 -13.34
N VAL A 92 20.77 -0.47 -14.38
CA VAL A 92 19.61 -1.21 -14.86
C VAL A 92 19.68 -1.40 -16.38
N SER A 93 19.34 -2.59 -16.85
CA SER A 93 19.22 -2.91 -18.27
C SER A 93 17.74 -3.18 -18.62
N PRO A 94 17.12 -2.42 -19.54
CA PRO A 94 15.80 -2.77 -20.06
C PRO A 94 15.81 -4.14 -20.75
N LEU A 95 14.66 -4.82 -20.73
CA LEU A 95 14.51 -6.07 -21.48
C LEU A 95 14.76 -5.83 -22.98
N GLY A 96 15.49 -6.75 -23.61
CA GLY A 96 15.87 -6.65 -25.02
C GLY A 96 17.01 -5.67 -25.30
N SER A 97 17.64 -5.09 -24.27
CA SER A 97 18.81 -4.21 -24.41
C SER A 97 20.03 -4.78 -23.67
N ASN A 98 21.21 -4.52 -24.23
CA ASN A 98 22.50 -4.74 -23.56
C ASN A 98 23.07 -3.43 -22.97
N GLU A 99 22.36 -2.33 -23.12
CA GLU A 99 22.75 -1.03 -22.57
C GLU A 99 22.47 -0.99 -21.06
N GLU A 100 23.53 -0.86 -20.27
CA GLU A 100 23.46 -0.62 -18.83
C GLU A 100 23.26 0.87 -18.56
N ARG A 101 22.25 1.20 -17.76
CA ARG A 101 21.91 2.59 -17.42
C ARG A 101 22.15 2.84 -15.93
N PRO A 102 23.00 3.81 -15.54
CA PRO A 102 23.26 4.10 -14.14
C PRO A 102 22.03 4.65 -13.43
N VAL A 103 21.78 4.18 -12.22
CA VAL A 103 20.64 4.58 -11.39
C VAL A 103 21.07 4.93 -9.96
N ASP A 104 20.65 6.12 -9.50
CA ASP A 104 20.90 6.57 -8.13
C ASP A 104 19.62 6.50 -7.31
N ILE A 105 19.31 5.32 -6.75
CA ILE A 105 18.03 5.05 -6.07
C ILE A 105 18.20 4.72 -4.58
N ARG A 106 17.22 5.15 -3.78
CA ARG A 106 16.97 4.56 -2.46
C ARG A 106 15.91 3.47 -2.63
N VAL A 107 16.15 2.28 -2.09
CA VAL A 107 15.17 1.19 -2.09
C VAL A 107 14.60 1.05 -0.68
N VAL A 108 13.28 0.93 -0.60
CA VAL A 108 12.54 0.57 0.62
C VAL A 108 11.71 -0.64 0.26
N ALA A 109 11.90 -1.75 0.96
CA ALA A 109 11.14 -2.97 0.76
C ALA A 109 10.23 -3.24 1.95
N ALA A 110 9.08 -3.86 1.70
CA ALA A 110 8.13 -4.27 2.70
C ALA A 110 7.78 -5.75 2.50
N ALA A 111 7.86 -6.54 3.57
CA ALA A 111 7.54 -7.96 3.55
C ALA A 111 6.47 -8.31 4.59
N LYS A 112 5.52 -9.21 4.28
CA LYS A 112 4.50 -9.66 5.24
C LYS A 112 5.02 -10.69 6.24
N VAL A 113 5.96 -11.51 5.80
CA VAL A 113 6.59 -12.60 6.56
C VAL A 113 7.98 -12.19 7.05
N ASP A 114 8.54 -12.94 8.00
CA ASP A 114 9.92 -12.77 8.41
C ASP A 114 10.86 -13.41 7.39
N LEU A 115 11.45 -12.58 6.53
CA LEU A 115 12.43 -13.04 5.53
C LEU A 115 13.76 -13.50 6.14
N GLY A 116 13.98 -13.25 7.43
CA GLY A 116 15.13 -13.77 8.18
C GLY A 116 14.97 -15.24 8.57
N ASP A 117 13.73 -15.74 8.67
CA ASP A 117 13.46 -17.14 8.95
C ASP A 117 13.48 -17.96 7.65
N PRO A 118 14.38 -18.94 7.49
CA PRO A 118 14.40 -19.84 6.33
C PRO A 118 13.09 -20.58 6.09
N ALA A 119 12.33 -20.88 7.14
CA ALA A 119 11.04 -21.54 7.03
C ALA A 119 9.95 -20.62 6.43
N GLU A 120 9.99 -19.32 6.74
CA GLU A 120 9.01 -18.36 6.24
C GLU A 120 9.40 -17.74 4.89
N ARG A 121 10.69 -17.57 4.60
CA ARG A 121 11.17 -16.90 3.39
C ARG A 121 10.89 -17.66 2.09
N GLY A 122 10.67 -18.97 2.16
CA GLY A 122 10.40 -19.83 1.01
C GLY A 122 11.40 -19.66 -0.13
N ALA A 123 10.91 -19.25 -1.31
CA ALA A 123 11.72 -19.04 -2.51
C ALA A 123 12.45 -17.69 -2.55
N PHE A 124 12.44 -16.89 -1.48
CA PHE A 124 13.15 -15.61 -1.45
C PHE A 124 14.65 -15.82 -1.24
N ARG A 125 15.51 -15.26 -2.10
CA ARG A 125 16.96 -15.51 -2.05
C ARG A 125 17.67 -14.84 -0.88
N GLU A 126 18.55 -15.61 -0.23
CA GLU A 126 19.29 -15.20 0.97
C GLU A 126 20.17 -13.97 0.75
N ASP A 127 20.89 -13.91 -0.36
CA ASP A 127 21.73 -12.79 -0.75
C ASP A 127 20.94 -11.47 -0.89
N LEU A 128 19.79 -11.52 -1.57
CA LEU A 128 18.91 -10.36 -1.73
C LEU A 128 18.34 -9.89 -0.38
N TYR A 129 17.98 -10.82 0.50
CA TYR A 129 17.57 -10.48 1.86
C TYR A 129 18.66 -9.73 2.61
N TYR A 130 19.88 -10.25 2.67
CA TYR A 130 20.96 -9.57 3.39
C TYR A 130 21.30 -8.21 2.78
N ARG A 131 21.19 -8.07 1.45
CA ARG A 131 21.40 -6.79 0.78
C ARG A 131 20.33 -5.74 1.15
N LEU A 132 19.10 -6.16 1.41
CA LEU A 132 18.00 -5.29 1.81
C LEU A 132 17.95 -5.05 3.33
N ASN A 133 18.33 -6.05 4.13
CA ASN A 133 18.23 -6.07 5.59
C ASN A 133 19.37 -5.31 6.30
N VAL A 134 19.72 -4.12 5.78
CA VAL A 134 20.71 -3.23 6.43
C VAL A 134 20.06 -2.44 7.56
N VAL A 135 18.82 -1.97 7.35
CA VAL A 135 18.01 -1.27 8.34
C VAL A 135 16.60 -1.80 8.26
N THR A 136 16.09 -2.28 9.40
CA THR A 136 14.76 -2.88 9.49
C THR A 136 13.89 -2.11 10.47
N LEU A 137 12.68 -1.79 10.02
CA LEU A 137 11.67 -1.09 10.81
C LEU A 137 10.48 -2.04 10.98
N SER A 138 10.32 -2.57 12.19
CA SER A 138 9.13 -3.33 12.54
C SER A 138 7.97 -2.38 12.82
N ILE A 139 6.84 -2.62 12.17
CA ILE A 139 5.61 -1.86 12.39
C ILE A 139 4.66 -2.77 13.17
N PRO A 140 4.34 -2.48 14.44
CA PRO A 140 3.48 -3.33 15.22
C PRO A 140 2.06 -3.34 14.65
N PRO A 141 1.33 -4.46 14.79
CA PRO A 141 -0.09 -4.52 14.46
C PRO A 141 -0.89 -3.59 15.37
N LEU A 142 -2.08 -3.19 14.90
CA LEU A 142 -2.92 -2.18 15.56
C LEU A 142 -3.33 -2.59 16.99
N ARG A 143 -3.51 -3.90 17.24
CA ARG A 143 -3.79 -4.47 18.57
C ARG A 143 -2.70 -4.23 19.62
N GLU A 144 -1.46 -3.99 19.19
CA GLU A 144 -0.33 -3.69 20.09
C GLU A 144 -0.18 -2.18 20.35
N ARG A 145 -0.91 -1.35 19.59
CA ARG A 145 -0.93 0.12 19.71
C ARG A 145 -2.37 0.63 19.86
N ARG A 146 -3.13 0.03 20.78
CA ARG A 146 -4.57 0.33 20.97
C ARG A 146 -4.85 1.80 21.28
N ALA A 147 -3.92 2.49 21.94
CA ALA A 147 -4.04 3.91 22.25
C ALA A 147 -4.14 4.81 20.99
N ASP A 148 -3.63 4.36 19.84
CA ASP A 148 -3.68 5.12 18.59
C ASP A 148 -5.02 4.97 17.86
N ILE A 149 -5.82 3.95 18.20
CA ILE A 149 -7.05 3.60 17.48
C ILE A 149 -8.05 4.75 17.44
N PRO A 150 -8.39 5.44 18.55
CA PRO A 150 -9.36 6.53 18.51
C PRO A 150 -8.90 7.69 17.61
N LEU A 151 -7.60 8.05 17.67
CA LEU A 151 -7.05 9.12 16.86
C LEU A 151 -7.05 8.78 15.37
N LEU A 152 -6.62 7.56 15.02
CA LEU A 152 -6.68 7.04 13.65
C LEU A 152 -8.12 6.98 13.14
N PHE A 153 -9.05 6.53 13.97
CA PHE A 153 -10.46 6.46 13.62
C PHE A 153 -11.03 7.84 13.33
N SER A 154 -10.81 8.85 14.19
CA SER A 154 -11.22 10.22 13.92
C SER A 154 -10.68 10.75 12.60
N HIS A 155 -9.39 10.49 12.30
CA HIS A 155 -8.80 10.87 11.02
C HIS A 155 -9.55 10.22 9.83
N PHE A 156 -9.86 8.92 9.91
CA PHE A 156 -10.59 8.24 8.84
C PHE A 156 -12.04 8.70 8.71
N VAL A 157 -12.73 8.97 9.82
CA VAL A 157 -14.09 9.51 9.81
C VAL A 157 -14.11 10.87 9.10
N THR A 158 -13.21 11.80 9.46
CA THR A 158 -13.12 13.10 8.78
C THR A 158 -12.82 12.94 7.29
N LYS A 159 -11.88 12.05 6.94
CA LYS A 159 -11.54 11.78 5.54
C LYS A 159 -12.72 11.20 4.76
N ALA A 160 -13.46 10.27 5.35
CA ALA A 160 -14.62 9.63 4.73
C ALA A 160 -15.80 10.60 4.60
N ALA A 161 -16.09 11.40 5.64
CA ALA A 161 -17.11 12.45 5.62
C ALA A 161 -16.88 13.45 4.48
N ASN A 162 -15.64 13.93 4.33
CA ASN A 162 -15.26 14.81 3.22
C ASN A 162 -15.41 14.11 1.86
N ARG A 163 -15.01 12.84 1.75
CA ARG A 163 -15.10 12.08 0.48
C ARG A 163 -16.54 11.85 0.04
N PHE A 164 -17.44 11.57 0.98
CA PHE A 164 -18.85 11.31 0.72
C PHE A 164 -19.72 12.58 0.76
N ASN A 165 -19.11 13.74 1.03
CA ASN A 165 -19.81 15.01 1.21
C ASN A 165 -20.94 14.90 2.27
N MET A 166 -20.63 14.24 3.39
CA MET A 166 -21.52 14.04 4.53
C MET A 166 -20.96 14.77 5.76
N PRO A 167 -21.81 15.17 6.73
CA PRO A 167 -21.32 15.67 8.00
C PRO A 167 -20.57 14.59 8.77
N VAL A 168 -19.61 14.98 9.61
CA VAL A 168 -18.95 14.07 10.54
C VAL A 168 -20.00 13.59 11.56
N PRO A 169 -20.28 12.27 11.66
CA PRO A 169 -21.26 11.75 12.59
C PRO A 169 -20.78 11.89 14.04
N GLN A 170 -21.73 11.97 14.97
CA GLN A 170 -21.39 11.80 16.39
C GLN A 170 -21.06 10.33 16.67
N ILE A 171 -19.98 10.12 17.43
CA ILE A 171 -19.52 8.78 17.78
C ILE A 171 -20.28 8.30 19.01
N GLY A 172 -21.15 7.30 18.83
CA GLY A 172 -21.89 6.68 19.92
C GLY A 172 -21.04 5.79 20.85
N ALA A 173 -21.62 5.42 21.98
CA ALA A 173 -20.97 4.53 22.96
C ALA A 173 -20.67 3.13 22.39
N GLY A 174 -21.53 2.61 21.50
CA GLY A 174 -21.31 1.31 20.85
C GLY A 174 -20.09 1.32 19.94
N VAL A 175 -19.95 2.36 19.11
CA VAL A 175 -18.75 2.57 18.28
C VAL A 175 -17.50 2.68 19.16
N SER A 176 -17.55 3.50 20.21
CA SER A 176 -16.42 3.69 21.13
C SER A 176 -15.98 2.38 21.81
N ARG A 177 -16.95 1.55 22.24
CA ARG A 177 -16.66 0.22 22.79
C ARG A 177 -15.97 -0.68 21.76
N ARG A 178 -16.51 -0.74 20.54
CA ARG A 178 -15.92 -1.55 19.46
C ARG A 178 -14.49 -1.12 19.12
N LEU A 179 -14.18 0.18 19.14
CA LEU A 179 -12.82 0.67 18.94
C LEU A 179 -11.82 0.09 19.95
N ASN A 180 -12.23 -0.06 21.21
CA ASN A 180 -11.38 -0.53 22.30
C ASN A 180 -11.29 -2.06 22.41
N ASP A 181 -12.41 -2.75 22.19
CA ASP A 181 -12.53 -4.18 22.49
C ASP A 181 -12.18 -5.07 21.29
N HIS A 182 -12.21 -4.53 20.07
CA HIS A 182 -11.92 -5.28 18.85
C HIS A 182 -10.41 -5.37 18.58
N ASP A 183 -9.93 -6.53 18.13
CA ASP A 183 -8.50 -6.77 17.88
C ASP A 183 -7.98 -6.24 16.54
N TRP A 184 -8.89 -5.84 15.65
CA TRP A 184 -8.56 -5.29 14.33
C TRP A 184 -7.55 -6.15 13.54
N PRO A 185 -7.88 -7.42 13.21
CA PRO A 185 -6.99 -8.29 12.45
C PRO A 185 -6.60 -7.69 11.08
N GLY A 186 -7.48 -6.91 10.45
CA GLY A 186 -7.20 -6.16 9.22
C GLY A 186 -6.43 -4.84 9.43
N ASN A 187 -6.15 -4.50 10.69
CA ASN A 187 -5.39 -3.32 11.14
C ASN A 187 -6.01 -2.01 10.63
N VAL A 188 -5.18 -1.07 10.18
CA VAL A 188 -5.57 0.28 9.75
C VAL A 188 -6.55 0.22 8.56
N ARG A 189 -6.43 -0.77 7.68
CA ARG A 189 -7.34 -0.94 6.53
C ARG A 189 -8.76 -1.26 7.00
N GLU A 190 -8.90 -2.19 7.95
CA GLU A 190 -10.19 -2.54 8.53
C GLU A 190 -10.78 -1.37 9.34
N LEU A 191 -9.95 -0.69 10.13
CA LEU A 191 -10.38 0.50 10.88
C LEU A 191 -10.90 1.59 9.93
N GLY A 192 -10.23 1.82 8.80
CA GLY A 192 -10.66 2.76 7.77
C GLY A 192 -12.00 2.38 7.15
N HIS A 193 -12.20 1.10 6.79
CA HIS A 193 -13.49 0.62 6.27
C HIS A 193 -14.61 0.76 7.31
N PHE A 194 -14.31 0.49 8.58
CA PHE A 194 -15.27 0.69 9.66
C PHE A 194 -15.65 2.17 9.81
N ALA A 195 -14.70 3.09 9.73
CA ALA A 195 -14.98 4.53 9.73
C ALA A 195 -15.88 4.96 8.56
N GLU A 196 -15.64 4.42 7.36
CA GLU A 196 -16.51 4.67 6.20
C GLU A 196 -17.93 4.16 6.43
N ARG A 197 -18.10 2.96 6.99
CA ARG A 197 -19.42 2.40 7.34
C ARG A 197 -20.17 3.23 8.39
N VAL A 198 -19.44 3.76 9.39
CA VAL A 198 -20.02 4.66 10.40
C VAL A 198 -20.50 5.97 9.77
N VAL A 199 -19.70 6.57 8.88
CA VAL A 199 -20.11 7.79 8.15
C VAL A 199 -21.34 7.56 7.28
N LEU A 200 -21.43 6.40 6.62
CA LEU A 200 -22.58 6.02 5.79
C LEU A 200 -23.83 5.60 6.61
N GLY A 201 -23.75 5.58 7.95
CA GLY A 201 -24.88 5.20 8.81
C GLY A 201 -25.18 3.70 8.86
N LEU A 202 -24.29 2.85 8.34
CA LEU A 202 -24.47 1.39 8.26
C LEU A 202 -24.20 0.65 9.59
N GLU A 203 -23.75 1.38 10.62
CA GLU A 203 -23.51 0.87 11.97
C GLU A 203 -24.57 1.40 12.96
N THR A 204 -25.83 1.40 12.53
CA THR A 204 -26.96 2.06 13.20
C THR A 204 -27.25 1.50 14.60
N GLU A 205 -26.87 0.25 14.88
CA GLU A 205 -26.99 -0.38 16.20
C GLU A 205 -25.89 0.04 17.19
N LEU A 206 -24.74 0.53 16.69
CA LEU A 206 -23.59 0.95 17.50
C LEU A 206 -23.49 2.48 17.63
N ALA A 207 -24.02 3.22 16.67
CA ALA A 207 -24.18 4.67 16.72
C ALA A 207 -25.49 4.97 17.46
N ALA A 208 -25.39 5.41 18.72
CA ALA A 208 -26.55 5.92 19.43
C ALA A 208 -27.25 6.99 18.57
N THR A 209 -28.50 6.70 18.25
CA THR A 209 -29.40 7.37 17.32
C THR A 209 -29.37 8.89 17.46
N SER A 210 -29.00 9.62 16.40
CA SER A 210 -29.46 11.00 16.18
C SER A 210 -29.39 11.48 14.72
N VAL A 211 -29.70 10.61 13.76
CA VAL A 211 -30.31 11.13 12.52
C VAL A 211 -31.81 11.03 12.73
N LEU A 212 -32.38 12.12 13.27
CA LEU A 212 -33.82 12.34 13.24
C LEU A 212 -34.29 12.08 11.81
N GLN A 213 -35.22 11.14 11.72
CA GLN A 213 -36.01 10.83 10.54
C GLN A 213 -36.52 12.14 9.93
N SER A 214 -36.02 12.52 8.75
CA SER A 214 -36.85 13.32 7.86
C SER A 214 -37.92 12.38 7.37
N GLU A 215 -39.11 12.48 7.98
CA GLU A 215 -40.34 11.82 7.58
C GLU A 215 -40.45 11.82 6.05
N ILE A 216 -40.38 10.63 5.45
CA ILE A 216 -40.92 10.45 4.11
C ILE A 216 -42.43 10.36 4.36
N PRO A 217 -43.26 11.33 3.91
CA PRO A 217 -44.70 11.15 4.00
C PRO A 217 -45.06 9.91 3.18
N ALA A 218 -45.53 8.89 3.89
CA ALA A 218 -46.02 7.65 3.32
C ALA A 218 -47.38 7.92 2.66
N SER A 219 -47.38 8.29 1.38
CA SER A 219 -48.54 8.09 0.52
C SER A 219 -48.13 8.10 -0.96
N GLY A 220 -48.20 6.94 -1.59
CA GLY A 220 -48.05 6.75 -3.03
C GLY A 220 -47.48 5.38 -3.37
N THR A 221 -48.29 4.51 -3.96
CA THR A 221 -47.83 3.19 -4.46
C THR A 221 -47.01 3.35 -5.75
N LEU A 222 -46.10 2.39 -6.00
CA LEU A 222 -45.15 2.37 -7.12
C LEU A 222 -45.68 2.64 -8.55
N PRO A 223 -46.98 2.47 -8.91
CA PRO A 223 -47.45 2.81 -10.27
C PRO A 223 -47.45 4.30 -10.62
N GLU A 224 -47.33 5.22 -9.65
CA GLU A 224 -47.42 6.67 -9.88
C GLU A 224 -46.07 7.35 -10.14
N ARG A 225 -44.97 6.59 -10.27
CA ARG A 225 -43.59 7.12 -10.42
C ARG A 225 -42.88 6.72 -11.72
N MET A 226 -43.59 6.15 -12.70
CA MET A 226 -43.06 5.93 -14.07
C MET A 226 -43.54 7.00 -15.04
#